data_AF-A0A848S828-F1
#
_entry.id   AF-A0A848S828-F1
#
_cell.length_a   1.000
_cell.length_b   1.000
_cell.length_c   1.000
_cell.angle_alpha   90.00
_cell.angle_beta   90.00
_cell.angle_gamma   90.00
#
_symmetry.space_group_name_H-M   'P 1'
#
loop_
_entity.id
_entity.type
_entity.pdbx_description
1 polymer ?
#
loop_
_entity_poly.entity_id
_entity_poly.type
_entity_poly.pdbx_seq_one_letter_code
_entity_poly.pdbx_strand_id
1 'polypeptide(L)'
;MDKNIEFDNMFDSRSKALKMGLRLRELILSFFLEIDESIIGGTKIKLALYSRGGKNNLLCGIQQGKNDSCMLYVHHVLEISHERLNLIGKGKHSKQIKFNNLDEINEKDINWLFGLIDEKAPF
;
A
#
# COMPACT_ATOMS: atom_id res chain seq x y z
N MET A 1 -20.74 3.62 -7.07
CA MET A 1 -19.62 4.44 -7.56
C MET A 1 -18.53 3.49 -7.99
N ASP A 2 -17.86 3.74 -9.12
CA ASP A 2 -16.79 2.87 -9.61
C ASP A 2 -15.58 2.93 -8.65
N LYS A 3 -15.09 1.79 -8.16
CA LYS A 3 -13.95 1.71 -7.24
C LYS A 3 -12.69 2.35 -7.81
N ASN A 4 -12.53 2.34 -9.14
CA ASN A 4 -11.41 3.00 -9.81
C ASN A 4 -11.47 4.51 -9.64
N ILE A 5 -12.66 5.10 -9.82
CA ILE A 5 -12.87 6.54 -9.62
C ILE A 5 -12.62 6.93 -8.16
N GLU A 6 -13.03 6.07 -7.22
CA GLU A 6 -12.83 6.36 -5.80
C GLU A 6 -11.35 6.35 -5.40
N PHE A 7 -10.58 5.37 -5.89
CA PHE A 7 -9.14 5.26 -5.64
C PHE A 7 -8.37 6.44 -6.26
N ASP A 8 -8.64 6.78 -7.51
CA ASP A 8 -7.94 7.88 -8.19
C ASP A 8 -8.15 9.22 -7.47
N ASN A 9 -9.36 9.44 -6.96
CA ASN A 9 -9.73 10.63 -6.18
C ASN A 9 -9.11 10.67 -4.77
N MET A 10 -8.31 9.68 -4.40
CA MET A 10 -7.43 9.77 -3.22
C MET A 10 -6.20 10.61 -3.48
N PHE A 11 -5.85 10.82 -4.76
CA PHE A 11 -4.65 11.49 -5.16
C PHE A 11 -4.95 12.85 -5.81
N ASP A 12 -3.95 13.74 -5.78
CA ASP A 12 -3.98 14.93 -6.60
C ASP A 12 -3.99 14.53 -8.08
N SER A 13 -4.85 15.17 -8.87
CA SER A 13 -5.00 14.84 -10.28
C SER A 13 -3.68 15.00 -11.03
N ARG A 14 -3.29 14.00 -11.85
CA ARG A 14 -2.06 13.98 -12.66
C ARG A 14 -0.74 13.99 -11.86
N SER A 15 -0.81 13.72 -10.56
CA SER A 15 0.36 13.60 -9.68
C SER A 15 1.22 12.37 -10.00
N LYS A 16 2.51 12.40 -9.65
CA LYS A 16 3.36 11.20 -9.69
C LYS A 16 2.85 10.16 -8.69
N ALA A 17 2.36 10.62 -7.53
CA ALA A 17 1.78 9.78 -6.50
C ALA A 17 0.62 8.93 -7.04
N LEU A 18 -0.24 9.47 -7.90
CA LEU A 18 -1.30 8.70 -8.55
C LEU A 18 -0.73 7.57 -9.41
N LYS A 19 0.28 7.83 -10.23
CA LYS A 19 0.91 6.80 -11.09
C LYS A 19 1.56 5.69 -10.25
N MET A 20 2.24 6.07 -9.17
CA MET A 20 2.83 5.13 -8.22
C MET A 20 1.75 4.32 -7.49
N GLY A 21 0.68 4.99 -7.04
CA GLY A 21 -0.45 4.36 -6.36
C GLY A 21 -1.17 3.35 -7.25
N LEU A 22 -1.41 3.70 -8.52
CA LEU A 22 -1.99 2.78 -9.52
C LEU A 22 -1.11 1.54 -9.72
N ARG A 23 0.21 1.73 -9.86
CA ARG A 23 1.15 0.61 -10.01
C ARG A 23 1.17 -0.29 -8.78
N LEU A 24 1.20 0.28 -7.58
CA LEU A 24 1.15 -0.50 -6.34
C LEU A 24 -0.18 -1.25 -6.20
N ARG A 25 -1.30 -0.61 -6.52
CA ARG A 25 -2.63 -1.22 -6.49
C ARG A 25 -2.72 -2.42 -7.43
N GLU A 26 -2.22 -2.28 -8.66
CA GLU A 26 -2.13 -3.37 -9.63
C GLU A 26 -1.36 -4.58 -9.06
N LEU A 27 -0.19 -4.33 -8.45
CA LEU A 27 0.62 -5.37 -7.83
C LEU A 27 -0.10 -6.06 -6.67
N ILE A 28 -0.76 -5.29 -5.81
CA ILE A 28 -1.54 -5.82 -4.68
C ILE A 28 -2.68 -6.72 -5.15
N LEU A 29 -3.48 -6.25 -6.12
CA LEU A 29 -4.62 -6.99 -6.66
C LEU A 29 -4.21 -8.21 -7.49
N SER A 30 -2.99 -8.22 -8.02
CA SER A 30 -2.43 -9.36 -8.75
C SER A 30 -1.79 -10.39 -7.82
N PHE A 31 -1.21 -9.96 -6.70
CA PHE A 31 -0.52 -10.85 -5.76
C PHE A 31 -1.50 -11.51 -4.79
N PHE A 32 -2.41 -10.75 -4.20
CA PHE A 32 -3.33 -11.25 -3.19
C PHE A 32 -4.67 -11.67 -3.80
N LEU A 33 -5.09 -12.90 -3.50
CA LEU A 33 -6.41 -13.39 -3.85
C LEU A 33 -7.45 -12.98 -2.79
N GLU A 34 -8.70 -12.79 -3.22
CA GLU A 34 -9.87 -12.58 -2.35
C GLU A 34 -9.67 -11.48 -1.29
N ILE A 35 -9.14 -10.34 -1.72
CA ILE A 35 -8.95 -9.17 -0.87
C ILE A 35 -10.04 -8.12 -1.08
N ASP A 36 -10.40 -7.47 0.02
CA ASP A 36 -11.28 -6.32 0.06
C ASP A 36 -10.46 -5.04 0.03
N GLU A 37 -10.69 -4.21 -0.98
CA GLU A 37 -10.24 -2.82 -1.00
C GLU A 37 -11.30 -1.92 -0.35
N SER A 38 -10.86 -1.11 0.61
CA SER A 38 -11.67 -0.05 1.22
C SER A 38 -10.90 1.26 1.27
N ILE A 39 -11.60 2.37 1.06
CA ILE A 39 -11.02 3.70 1.14
C ILE A 39 -11.51 4.34 2.42
N ILE A 40 -10.58 4.72 3.28
CA ILE A 40 -10.87 5.36 4.57
C ILE A 40 -10.17 6.71 4.66
N GLY A 41 -10.61 7.53 5.61
CA GLY A 41 -10.06 8.85 5.87
C GLY A 41 -11.00 9.97 5.46
N GLY A 42 -10.50 11.20 5.59
CA GLY A 42 -11.28 12.42 5.35
C GLY A 42 -10.76 13.21 4.15
N THR A 43 -11.24 14.44 4.00
CA THR A 43 -10.92 15.31 2.86
C THR A 43 -9.41 15.59 2.70
N LYS A 44 -8.62 15.51 3.78
CA LYS A 44 -7.19 15.84 3.78
C LYS A 44 -6.26 14.64 3.64
N ILE A 45 -6.67 13.47 4.12
CA ILE A 45 -5.86 12.25 4.11
C ILE A 45 -6.82 11.10 3.82
N LYS A 46 -6.60 10.46 2.66
CA LYS A 46 -7.30 9.25 2.25
C LYS A 46 -6.30 8.11 2.16
N LEU A 47 -6.74 6.92 2.52
CA LEU A 47 -5.93 5.71 2.57
C LEU A 47 -6.74 4.57 1.96
N ALA A 48 -6.15 3.87 0.99
CA ALA A 48 -6.67 2.62 0.49
C ALA A 48 -6.12 1.52 1.39
N LEU A 49 -6.99 0.68 1.91
CA LEU A 49 -6.68 -0.43 2.77
C LEU A 49 -7.11 -1.73 2.11
N TYR A 50 -6.23 -2.72 2.14
CA TYR A 50 -6.45 -4.04 1.57
C TYR A 50 -6.45 -5.08 2.69
N SER A 51 -7.60 -5.71 2.89
CA SER A 51 -7.83 -6.69 3.95
C SER A 51 -8.35 -8.01 3.41
N ARG A 52 -8.20 -9.11 4.14
CA ARG A 52 -8.79 -10.41 3.76
C ARG A 52 -9.69 -10.97 4.85
N GLY A 53 -10.89 -11.43 4.49
CA GLY A 53 -11.82 -12.00 5.47
C GLY A 53 -12.45 -10.93 6.36
N GLY A 54 -12.61 -9.71 5.84
CA GLY A 54 -13.16 -8.56 6.53
C GLY A 54 -12.12 -7.52 6.93
N LYS A 55 -12.59 -6.37 7.44
CA LYS A 55 -11.77 -5.19 7.81
C LYS A 55 -10.76 -5.46 8.92
N ASN A 56 -10.88 -6.63 9.55
CA ASN A 56 -10.12 -7.03 10.70
C ASN A 56 -8.91 -7.93 10.37
N ASN A 57 -8.41 -7.90 9.15
CA ASN A 57 -7.15 -8.54 8.83
C ASN A 57 -6.50 -7.73 7.73
N LEU A 58 -5.84 -6.66 8.15
CA LEU A 58 -5.29 -5.67 7.25
C LEU A 58 -3.92 -6.16 6.77
N LEU A 59 -3.74 -6.29 5.45
CA LEU A 59 -2.50 -6.78 4.86
C LEU A 59 -1.59 -5.62 4.49
N CYS A 60 -2.14 -4.64 3.77
CA CYS A 60 -1.39 -3.49 3.29
C CYS A 60 -2.29 -2.29 3.00
N GLY A 61 -1.67 -1.14 2.70
CA GLY A 61 -2.39 0.06 2.32
C GLY A 61 -1.56 1.03 1.48
N ILE A 62 -2.24 1.88 0.72
CA ILE A 62 -1.64 2.88 -0.16
C ILE A 62 -2.15 4.27 0.22
N GLN A 63 -1.23 5.23 0.32
CA GLN A 63 -1.54 6.62 0.61
C GLN A 63 -0.74 7.57 -0.25
N GLN A 64 -1.32 8.71 -0.60
CA GLN A 64 -0.53 9.86 -1.02
C GLN A 64 0.28 10.41 0.17
N GLY A 65 1.58 10.55 -0.04
CA GLY A 65 2.51 11.22 0.87
C GLY A 65 2.72 12.68 0.50
N LYS A 66 3.53 13.38 1.29
CA LYS A 66 3.95 14.77 1.00
C LYS A 66 4.88 14.81 -0.23
N ASN A 67 4.97 15.97 -0.89
CA ASN A 67 5.87 16.21 -2.01
C ASN A 67 5.68 15.21 -3.16
N ASP A 68 4.41 14.89 -3.48
CA ASP A 68 4.05 14.00 -4.58
C ASP A 68 4.66 12.58 -4.48
N SER A 69 4.83 12.09 -3.25
CA SER A 69 5.29 10.73 -2.96
C SER A 69 4.12 9.78 -2.75
N CYS A 70 4.38 8.48 -2.87
CA CYS A 70 3.43 7.43 -2.56
C CYS A 70 3.95 6.54 -1.44
N MET A 71 3.09 6.20 -0.50
CA MET A 71 3.40 5.40 0.67
C MET A 71 2.74 4.03 0.56
N LEU A 72 3.53 2.98 0.71
CA LEU A 72 3.05 1.62 0.91
C LEU A 72 3.19 1.26 2.39
N TYR A 73 2.09 0.82 2.98
CA TYR A 73 2.03 0.26 4.32
C TYR A 73 1.92 -1.25 4.20
N VAL A 74 2.70 -1.99 4.99
CA VAL A 74 2.57 -3.44 5.13
C VAL A 74 2.42 -3.81 6.60
N HIS A 75 1.51 -4.73 6.86
CA HIS A 75 1.15 -5.21 8.20
C HIS A 75 1.64 -6.63 8.39
N HIS A 76 1.71 -7.08 9.64
CA HIS A 76 2.08 -8.46 9.97
C HIS A 76 3.46 -8.90 9.43
N VAL A 77 4.37 -7.93 9.25
CA VAL A 77 5.77 -8.18 8.92
C VAL A 77 6.65 -7.83 10.12
N LEU A 78 7.30 -8.85 10.69
CA LEU A 78 8.17 -8.68 11.87
C LEU A 78 9.38 -7.80 11.53
N GLU A 79 10.11 -8.22 10.51
CA GLU A 79 11.35 -7.58 10.06
C GLU A 79 11.38 -7.52 8.54
N ILE A 80 11.94 -6.43 8.02
CA ILE A 80 12.20 -6.26 6.60
C ILE A 80 13.67 -5.83 6.51
N SER A 81 14.47 -6.65 5.83
CA SER A 81 15.85 -6.32 5.47
C SER A 81 15.97 -6.53 3.97
N HIS A 82 16.05 -5.43 3.23
CA HIS A 82 16.08 -5.46 1.77
C HIS A 82 16.98 -4.33 1.27
N GLU A 83 17.89 -4.64 0.34
CA GLU A 83 18.88 -3.70 -0.20
C GLU A 83 18.27 -2.45 -0.85
N ARG A 84 17.08 -2.60 -1.45
CA ARG A 84 16.42 -1.55 -2.23
C ARG A 84 15.19 -0.92 -1.57
N LEU A 85 14.62 -1.54 -0.54
CA LEU A 85 13.39 -1.04 0.08
C LEU A 85 13.72 -0.29 1.37
N ASN A 86 13.69 1.03 1.29
CA ASN A 86 13.96 1.90 2.44
C ASN A 86 12.72 2.04 3.32
N LEU A 87 12.75 1.40 4.49
CA LEU A 87 11.73 1.56 5.51
C LEU A 87 11.88 2.88 6.24
N ILE A 88 10.78 3.61 6.35
CA ILE A 88 10.78 4.96 6.93
C ILE A 88 9.96 5.04 8.23
N GLY A 89 9.49 3.92 8.77
CA GLY A 89 8.61 3.92 9.94
C GLY A 89 8.81 2.72 10.88
N LYS A 90 8.72 3.00 12.18
CA LYS A 90 8.54 2.01 13.27
C LYS A 90 7.10 2.06 13.78
N GLY A 91 6.11 1.89 12.89
CA GLY A 91 4.74 1.68 13.35
C GLY A 91 4.71 0.42 14.21
N LYS A 92 3.99 0.46 15.34
CA LYS A 92 3.89 -0.68 16.27
C LYS A 92 3.39 -1.95 15.57
N HIS A 93 2.58 -1.80 14.52
CA HIS A 93 1.92 -2.88 13.79
C HIS A 93 2.03 -2.78 12.26
N SER A 94 2.74 -1.79 11.73
CA SER A 94 2.95 -1.65 10.29
C SER A 94 4.30 -1.03 9.95
N LYS A 95 4.84 -1.46 8.82
CA LYS A 95 6.06 -0.93 8.22
C LYS A 95 5.68 -0.08 7.01
N GLN A 96 6.49 0.93 6.73
CA GLN A 96 6.19 1.93 5.71
C GLN A 96 7.35 2.07 4.75
N ILE A 97 7.04 2.06 3.46
CA ILE A 97 7.99 2.32 2.38
C ILE A 97 7.47 3.55 1.63
N LYS A 98 8.37 4.48 1.36
CA LYS A 98 8.06 5.69 0.59
C LYS A 98 8.73 5.60 -0.77
N PHE A 99 7.93 5.81 -1.79
CA PHE A 99 8.37 5.95 -3.17
C PHE A 99 8.26 7.41 -3.58
N ASN A 100 9.33 7.95 -4.14
CA ASN A 100 9.34 9.30 -4.71
C ASN A 100 9.20 9.27 -6.23
N ASN A 101 9.51 8.13 -6.86
CA ASN A 101 9.41 7.94 -8.29
C ASN A 101 8.92 6.51 -8.64
N LEU A 102 8.37 6.35 -9.84
CA LEU A 102 7.75 5.11 -10.30
C LEU A 102 8.77 3.96 -10.50
N ASP A 103 9.98 4.29 -10.93
CA ASP A 103 11.11 3.39 -11.15
C ASP A 103 11.64 2.75 -9.85
N GLU A 104 11.35 3.34 -8.69
CA GLU A 104 11.63 2.74 -7.38
C GLU A 104 10.70 1.54 -7.08
N ILE A 105 9.58 1.39 -7.80
CA ILE A 105 8.60 0.31 -7.60
C ILE A 105 8.98 -0.89 -8.49
N ASN A 106 9.88 -1.73 -7.98
CA ASN A 106 10.27 -2.97 -8.64
C ASN A 106 9.36 -4.13 -8.25
N GLU A 107 8.69 -4.74 -9.23
CA GLU A 107 7.73 -5.84 -9.00
C GLU A 107 8.30 -7.00 -8.19
N LYS A 108 9.56 -7.40 -8.43
CA LYS A 108 10.16 -8.54 -7.70
C LYS A 108 10.34 -8.21 -6.22
N ASP A 109 10.74 -6.99 -5.90
CA ASP A 109 10.95 -6.55 -4.52
C ASP A 109 9.63 -6.41 -3.77
N ILE A 110 8.61 -5.88 -4.45
CA ILE A 110 7.27 -5.72 -3.89
C ILE A 110 6.62 -7.08 -3.65
N ASN A 111 6.74 -8.02 -4.60
CA ASN A 111 6.23 -9.38 -4.42
C ASN A 111 6.99 -10.14 -3.32
N TRP A 112 8.31 -9.95 -3.23
CA TRP A 112 9.10 -10.48 -2.11
C TRP A 112 8.58 -9.95 -0.78
N LEU A 113 8.34 -8.64 -0.68
CA LEU A 113 7.79 -8.01 0.52
C LEU A 113 6.41 -8.55 0.88
N PHE A 114 5.52 -8.71 -0.10
CA PHE A 114 4.18 -9.25 0.12
C PHE A 114 4.22 -10.71 0.59
N GLY A 115 5.19 -11.49 0.13
CA GLY A 115 5.41 -12.86 0.61
C GLY A 115 5.84 -12.96 2.09
N LEU A 116 6.21 -11.84 2.73
CA LEU A 116 6.53 -11.80 4.16
C LEU A 116 5.31 -11.49 5.05
N ILE A 117 4.18 -11.10 4.46
CA ILE A 117 2.97 -10.75 5.21
C ILE A 117 2.31 -12.04 5.69
N ASP A 118 2.15 -12.20 7.01
CA ASP A 118 1.31 -13.27 7.55
C ASP A 118 -0.17 -12.96 7.33
N GLU A 119 -0.74 -13.54 6.28
CA GLU A 119 -2.11 -13.31 5.83
C GLU A 119 -3.17 -13.90 6.78
N LYS A 120 -2.77 -14.68 7.79
CA LYS A 120 -3.66 -15.32 8.77
C LYS A 120 -3.42 -14.81 10.20
N ALA A 121 -2.61 -13.77 10.37
CA ALA A 121 -2.26 -13.27 11.68
C ALA A 121 -3.53 -12.89 12.48
N PRO A 122 -3.79 -13.50 13.65
CA PRO A 122 -4.86 -13.05 14.52
C PRO A 122 -4.51 -11.66 15.06
N PHE A 123 -5.50 -10.79 15.09
CA PHE A 123 -5.41 -9.46 15.69
C PHE A 123 -5.08 -9.46 17.17
#